data_AF-T0RCM5-F1
#
_entry.id   AF-T0RCM5-F1
#
_cell.length_a   1.000
_cell.length_b   1.000
_cell.length_c   1.000
_cell.angle_alpha   90.00
_cell.angle_beta   90.00
_cell.angle_gamma   90.00
#
_symmetry.space_group_name_H-M   'P 1'
#
loop_
_entity.id
_entity.type
_entity.pdbx_description
1 polymer ?
#
loop_
_entity_poly.entity_id
_entity_poly.type
_entity_poly.pdbx_seq_one_letter_code
_entity_poly.pdbx_strand_id
1 'polypeptide(L)'
;SLANVMILNDENEEAKNILEQVSDKKLNHLYHDEMSNVKAYENDVPAAIKHLKVATMLLEAGLDRELIIANLSISCDSYDEAFKYIKLYYTHNNNTFKVTDRTRLLYVQYFLYRCFSSNTLNNIDNALLTVKSEIDRLGRVESFSLQYDLVMSTIALLKQDLGESYRLLSHVMSKLNDGNFDFYDMYHLVFVLEKMSF
;
A
#
# COMPACT_ATOMS: atom_id res chain seq x y z
N SER A 1 12.56 -19.14 -3.39
CA SER A 1 13.02 -20.52 -3.27
C SER A 1 12.76 -21.28 -4.58
N LEU A 2 12.96 -22.61 -4.63
CA LEU A 2 12.52 -23.46 -5.75
C LEU A 2 11.00 -23.35 -5.99
N ALA A 3 10.19 -23.23 -4.94
CA ALA A 3 8.74 -23.07 -5.07
C ALA A 3 8.35 -21.74 -5.75
N ASN A 4 8.98 -20.61 -5.41
CA ASN A 4 8.79 -19.36 -6.17
C ASN A 4 9.17 -19.48 -7.65
N VAL A 5 10.22 -20.23 -8.00
CA VAL A 5 10.58 -20.45 -9.41
C VAL A 5 9.47 -21.21 -10.13
N MET A 6 8.90 -22.24 -9.49
CA MET A 6 7.77 -23.00 -10.01
C MET A 6 6.51 -22.13 -10.17
N ILE A 7 6.20 -21.28 -9.19
CA ILE A 7 5.07 -20.32 -9.28
C ILE A 7 5.24 -19.40 -10.49
N LEU A 8 6.46 -18.88 -10.72
CA LEU A 8 6.76 -18.01 -11.86
C LEU A 8 6.69 -18.73 -13.22
N ASN A 9 6.78 -20.06 -13.22
CA ASN A 9 6.65 -20.91 -14.40
C ASN A 9 5.24 -21.54 -14.56
N ASP A 10 4.25 -21.07 -13.80
CA ASP A 10 2.88 -21.60 -13.75
C ASP A 10 2.77 -23.06 -13.23
N GLU A 11 3.80 -23.58 -12.56
CA GLU A 11 3.89 -24.94 -11.98
C GLU A 11 3.35 -24.99 -10.53
N ASN A 12 2.16 -24.41 -10.28
CA ASN A 12 1.65 -24.21 -8.92
C ASN A 12 1.37 -25.50 -8.12
N GLU A 13 0.91 -26.56 -8.79
CA GLU A 13 0.67 -27.83 -8.12
C GLU A 13 2.00 -28.48 -7.68
N GLU A 14 3.07 -28.31 -8.46
CA GLU A 14 4.41 -28.77 -8.08
C GLU A 14 4.99 -27.95 -6.93
N ALA A 15 4.80 -26.63 -6.97
CA ALA A 15 5.17 -25.74 -5.86
C ALA A 15 4.49 -26.17 -4.55
N LYS A 16 3.19 -26.49 -4.58
CA LYS A 16 2.45 -27.01 -3.42
C LYS A 16 3.00 -28.36 -2.95
N ASN A 17 3.23 -29.30 -3.87
CA ASN A 17 3.77 -30.62 -3.52
C ASN A 17 5.13 -30.52 -2.83
N ILE A 18 5.99 -29.60 -3.26
CA ILE A 18 7.27 -29.33 -2.57
C ILE A 18 7.03 -28.70 -1.20
N LEU A 19 6.15 -27.70 -1.11
CA LEU A 19 5.82 -27.07 0.17
C LEU A 19 5.17 -28.05 1.15
N GLU A 20 4.49 -29.09 0.66
CA GLU A 20 3.91 -30.14 1.48
C GLU A 20 4.95 -31.04 2.14
N GLN A 21 6.15 -31.15 1.56
CA GLN A 21 7.26 -31.93 2.10
C GLN A 21 8.05 -31.19 3.18
N VAL A 22 7.80 -29.90 3.37
CA VAL A 22 8.46 -29.09 4.41
C VAL A 22 8.07 -29.60 5.80
N SER A 23 9.07 -29.97 6.61
CA SER A 23 8.89 -30.28 8.04
C SER A 23 8.59 -29.00 8.82
N ASP A 24 7.80 -29.12 9.90
CA ASP A 24 7.50 -28.02 10.82
C ASP A 24 6.89 -26.76 10.16
N LYS A 25 6.02 -26.95 9.16
CA LYS A 25 5.31 -25.89 8.40
C LYS A 25 4.83 -24.72 9.27
N LYS A 26 4.23 -25.03 10.43
CA LYS A 26 3.64 -24.04 11.35
C LYS A 26 4.66 -23.06 11.96
N LEU A 27 5.92 -23.48 12.13
CA LEU A 27 6.97 -22.68 12.75
C LEU A 27 8.01 -22.19 11.72
N ASN A 28 7.75 -22.39 10.43
CA ASN A 28 8.67 -22.06 9.36
C ASN A 28 8.20 -20.82 8.60
N HIS A 29 8.84 -19.67 8.85
CA HIS A 29 8.50 -18.41 8.18
C HIS A 29 8.64 -18.49 6.65
N LEU A 30 9.62 -19.24 6.12
CA LEU A 30 9.83 -19.41 4.67
C LEU A 30 8.69 -20.20 4.03
N TYR A 31 8.16 -21.21 4.72
CA TYR A 31 6.96 -21.92 4.26
C TYR A 31 5.78 -20.96 4.12
N HIS A 32 5.59 -20.10 5.12
CA HIS A 32 4.53 -19.10 5.09
C HIS A 32 4.73 -18.04 4.01
N ASP A 33 5.95 -17.58 3.75
CA ASP A 33 6.26 -16.65 2.65
C ASP A 33 5.90 -17.26 1.29
N GLU A 34 6.32 -18.50 1.02
CA GLU A 34 6.09 -19.15 -0.26
C GLU A 34 4.61 -19.54 -0.44
N MET A 35 3.93 -19.97 0.64
CA MET A 35 2.49 -20.25 0.59
C MET A 35 1.67 -18.97 0.38
N SER A 36 2.13 -17.82 0.87
CA SER A 36 1.50 -16.54 0.51
C SER A 36 1.55 -16.30 -0.99
N ASN A 37 2.67 -16.58 -1.65
CA ASN A 37 2.80 -16.40 -3.10
C ASN A 37 1.88 -17.34 -3.87
N VAL A 38 1.79 -18.62 -3.46
CA VAL A 38 0.81 -19.56 -4.04
C VAL A 38 -0.60 -19.00 -3.91
N LYS A 39 -1.00 -18.55 -2.72
CA LYS A 39 -2.35 -18.03 -2.47
C LYS A 39 -2.64 -16.75 -3.25
N ALA A 40 -1.65 -15.86 -3.39
CA ALA A 40 -1.78 -14.66 -4.21
C ALA A 40 -1.97 -15.01 -5.70
N TYR A 41 -1.23 -16.00 -6.22
CA TYR A 41 -1.39 -16.49 -7.59
C TYR A 41 -2.78 -17.11 -7.82
N GLU A 42 -3.30 -17.84 -6.84
CA GLU A 42 -4.67 -18.40 -6.86
C GLU A 42 -5.78 -17.34 -6.73
N ASN A 43 -5.44 -16.05 -6.62
CA ASN A 43 -6.34 -14.95 -6.28
C ASN A 43 -7.03 -15.09 -4.91
N ASP A 44 -6.49 -15.92 -4.01
CA ASP A 44 -6.91 -16.01 -2.60
C ASP A 44 -6.10 -15.02 -1.74
N VAL A 45 -6.35 -13.72 -1.99
CA VAL A 45 -5.66 -12.62 -1.30
C VAL A 45 -5.82 -12.68 0.23
N PRO A 46 -7.00 -12.99 0.81
CA PRO A 46 -7.15 -13.10 2.25
C PRO A 46 -6.27 -14.20 2.86
N ALA A 47 -6.14 -15.36 2.20
CA ALA A 47 -5.25 -16.40 2.67
C ALA A 47 -3.77 -16.01 2.52
N ALA A 48 -3.39 -15.33 1.42
CA ALA A 48 -2.04 -14.81 1.24
C ALA A 48 -1.64 -13.88 2.39
N ILE A 49 -2.50 -12.91 2.72
CA ILE A 49 -2.31 -12.00 3.86
C ILE A 49 -2.16 -12.79 5.17
N LYS A 50 -3.01 -13.81 5.41
CA LYS A 50 -2.93 -14.64 6.62
C LYS A 50 -1.57 -15.33 6.74
N HIS A 51 -1.04 -15.87 5.63
CA HIS A 51 0.28 -16.49 5.62
C HIS A 51 1.40 -15.49 5.93
N LEU A 52 1.39 -14.31 5.30
CA LEU A 52 2.38 -13.26 5.58
C LEU A 52 2.36 -12.80 7.04
N LYS A 53 1.17 -12.66 7.64
CA LYS A 53 1.04 -12.29 9.06
C LYS A 53 1.71 -13.32 9.97
N VAL A 54 1.55 -14.61 9.67
CA VAL A 54 2.24 -15.67 10.41
C VAL A 54 3.75 -15.60 10.20
N ALA A 55 4.22 -15.42 8.96
CA ALA A 55 5.64 -15.26 8.66
C ALA A 55 6.26 -14.08 9.43
N THR A 56 5.60 -12.93 9.47
CA THR A 56 6.01 -11.75 10.25
C THR A 56 6.08 -12.04 11.75
N MET A 57 5.14 -12.81 12.30
CA MET A 57 5.19 -13.20 13.73
C MET A 57 6.33 -14.17 14.06
N LEU A 58 6.72 -15.03 13.11
CA LEU A 58 7.77 -16.03 13.30
C LEU A 58 9.18 -15.44 13.16
N LEU A 59 9.34 -14.38 12.37
CA LEU A 59 10.63 -13.73 12.16
C LEU A 59 10.47 -12.22 11.97
N GLU A 60 10.93 -11.45 12.96
CA GLU A 60 11.05 -9.98 12.90
C GLU A 60 12.27 -9.51 12.07
N ALA A 61 12.58 -10.19 10.96
CA ALA A 61 13.69 -9.81 10.09
C ALA A 61 13.19 -9.46 8.69
N GLY A 62 13.55 -8.25 8.24
CA GLY A 62 13.20 -7.73 6.93
C GLY A 62 11.72 -7.36 6.85
N LEU A 63 11.39 -6.10 7.15
CA LEU A 63 10.01 -5.62 7.21
C LEU A 63 9.31 -5.51 5.85
N ASP A 64 9.88 -6.11 4.82
CA ASP A 64 9.33 -6.06 3.47
C ASP A 64 7.98 -6.79 3.42
N ARG A 65 7.72 -7.73 4.35
CA ARG A 65 6.41 -8.36 4.55
C ARG A 65 5.32 -7.36 4.93
N GLU A 66 5.61 -6.40 5.80
CA GLU A 66 4.65 -5.38 6.23
C GLU A 66 4.20 -4.52 5.04
N LEU A 67 5.12 -4.17 4.14
CA LEU A 67 4.76 -3.44 2.93
C LEU A 67 3.87 -4.29 2.00
N ILE A 68 4.18 -5.58 1.83
CA ILE A 68 3.37 -6.51 1.02
C ILE A 68 1.97 -6.68 1.65
N ILE A 69 1.89 -6.88 2.97
CA ILE A 69 0.61 -6.97 3.68
C ILE A 69 -0.19 -5.68 3.48
N ALA A 70 0.44 -4.51 3.56
CA ALA A 70 -0.22 -3.23 3.36
C ALA A 70 -0.83 -3.14 1.94
N ASN A 71 -0.04 -3.47 0.91
CA ASN A 71 -0.49 -3.48 -0.49
C ASN A 71 -1.68 -4.45 -0.73
N LEU A 72 -1.60 -5.68 -0.23
CA LEU A 72 -2.68 -6.67 -0.38
C LEU A 72 -3.93 -6.27 0.43
N SER A 73 -3.76 -5.57 1.55
CA SER A 73 -4.89 -5.10 2.36
C SER A 73 -5.69 -4.03 1.60
N ILE A 74 -5.02 -3.18 0.81
CA ILE A 74 -5.69 -2.21 -0.07
C ILE A 74 -6.56 -2.90 -1.12
N SER A 75 -6.07 -3.96 -1.76
CA SER A 75 -6.87 -4.68 -2.77
C SER A 75 -8.13 -5.35 -2.22
N CYS A 76 -8.24 -5.45 -0.89
CA CYS A 76 -9.38 -5.98 -0.16
C CYS A 76 -10.19 -4.88 0.55
N ASP A 77 -10.03 -3.61 0.17
CA ASP A 77 -10.65 -2.43 0.80
C ASP A 77 -10.44 -2.34 2.33
N SER A 78 -9.41 -3.02 2.84
CA SER A 78 -9.12 -3.13 4.27
C SER A 78 -8.18 -2.00 4.70
N TYR A 79 -8.65 -0.75 4.56
CA TYR A 79 -7.80 0.45 4.69
C TYR A 79 -7.21 0.69 6.09
N ASP A 80 -7.92 0.33 7.17
CA ASP A 80 -7.37 0.37 8.52
C ASP A 80 -6.18 -0.58 8.67
N GLU A 81 -6.30 -1.79 8.12
CA GLU A 81 -5.24 -2.79 8.16
C GLU A 81 -4.07 -2.39 7.26
N ALA A 82 -4.35 -1.90 6.06
CA ALA A 82 -3.35 -1.36 5.16
C ALA A 82 -2.52 -0.26 5.85
N PHE A 83 -3.19 0.70 6.49
CA PHE A 83 -2.50 1.78 7.20
C PHE A 83 -1.69 1.28 8.40
N LYS A 84 -2.19 0.30 9.16
CA LYS A 84 -1.46 -0.31 10.27
C LYS A 84 -0.11 -0.86 9.79
N TYR A 85 -0.10 -1.61 8.69
CA TYR A 85 1.12 -2.27 8.21
C TYR A 85 2.10 -1.32 7.51
N ILE A 86 1.63 -0.37 6.69
CA ILE A 86 2.52 0.66 6.13
C ILE A 86 3.13 1.54 7.24
N LYS A 87 2.38 1.82 8.32
CA LYS A 87 2.92 2.55 9.46
C LYS A 87 4.02 1.77 10.16
N LEU A 88 3.83 0.45 10.36
CA LEU A 88 4.88 -0.41 10.91
C LEU A 88 6.12 -0.40 10.01
N TYR A 89 5.94 -0.60 8.70
CA TYR A 89 7.03 -0.51 7.72
C TYR A 89 7.77 0.82 7.82
N TYR A 90 7.04 1.94 7.76
CA TYR A 90 7.59 3.29 7.79
C TYR A 90 8.37 3.57 9.08
N THR A 91 7.77 3.25 10.23
CA THR A 91 8.33 3.59 11.55
C THR A 91 9.64 2.86 11.83
N HIS A 92 9.70 1.57 11.52
CA HIS A 92 10.89 0.79 11.82
C HIS A 92 12.01 0.99 10.80
N ASN A 93 11.68 1.35 9.55
CA ASN A 93 12.67 1.73 8.56
C ASN A 93 13.06 3.21 8.67
N ASN A 94 12.53 3.95 9.63
CA ASN A 94 12.87 5.36 9.82
C ASN A 94 14.39 5.52 10.00
N ASN A 95 14.98 6.51 9.33
CA ASN A 95 16.43 6.72 9.22
C ASN A 95 17.23 5.64 8.47
N THR A 96 16.57 4.74 7.74
CA THR A 96 17.24 3.83 6.79
C THR A 96 17.07 4.30 5.35
N PHE A 97 17.86 3.75 4.43
CA PHE A 97 17.71 3.99 2.99
C PHE A 97 16.37 3.52 2.41
N LYS A 98 15.62 2.68 3.14
CA LYS A 98 14.31 2.17 2.71
C LYS A 98 13.20 3.23 2.80
N VAL A 99 13.38 4.29 3.60
CA VAL A 99 12.41 5.41 3.65
C VAL A 99 12.79 6.47 2.62
N THR A 100 12.40 6.20 1.39
CA THR A 100 12.49 7.12 0.25
C THR A 100 11.28 8.06 0.23
N ASP A 101 11.32 9.07 -0.64
CA ASP A 101 10.16 9.94 -0.84
C ASP A 101 8.96 9.14 -1.42
N ARG A 102 9.21 8.02 -2.11
CA ARG A 102 8.16 7.08 -2.53
C ARG A 102 7.47 6.44 -1.35
N THR A 103 8.24 5.96 -0.38
CA THR A 103 7.71 5.36 0.85
C THR A 103 6.88 6.37 1.65
N ARG A 104 7.29 7.65 1.65
CA ARG A 104 6.52 8.76 2.26
C ARG A 104 5.20 8.99 1.55
N LEU A 105 5.21 9.04 0.22
CA LEU A 105 4.01 9.18 -0.58
C LEU A 105 3.01 8.05 -0.29
N LEU A 106 3.45 6.79 -0.30
CA LEU A 106 2.61 5.65 0.04
C LEU A 106 2.04 5.77 1.46
N TYR A 107 2.88 6.13 2.44
CA TYR A 107 2.42 6.32 3.82
C TYR A 107 1.30 7.38 3.93
N VAL A 108 1.43 8.51 3.22
CA VAL A 108 0.40 9.55 3.15
C VAL A 108 -0.87 9.03 2.44
N GLN A 109 -0.74 8.41 1.27
CA GLN A 109 -1.89 7.89 0.51
C GLN A 109 -2.71 6.88 1.33
N TYR A 110 -2.04 5.97 2.01
CA TYR A 110 -2.68 4.95 2.86
C TYR A 110 -3.39 5.55 4.06
N PHE A 111 -2.82 6.60 4.64
CA PHE A 111 -3.48 7.39 5.67
C PHE A 111 -4.78 8.00 5.14
N LEU A 112 -4.75 8.58 3.93
CA LEU A 112 -5.93 9.19 3.31
C LEU A 112 -7.01 8.16 2.99
N TYR A 113 -6.67 6.98 2.48
CA TYR A 113 -7.64 5.89 2.27
C TYR A 113 -8.37 5.52 3.55
N ARG A 114 -7.61 5.40 4.65
CA ARG A 114 -8.18 5.14 5.97
C ARG A 114 -9.15 6.24 6.41
N CYS A 115 -8.84 7.51 6.13
CA CYS A 115 -9.74 8.63 6.44
C CYS A 115 -11.09 8.53 5.72
N PHE A 116 -11.14 8.00 4.49
CA PHE A 116 -12.41 7.75 3.79
C PHE A 116 -13.21 6.57 4.37
N SER A 117 -12.52 5.55 4.89
CA SER A 117 -13.17 4.36 5.44
C SER A 117 -13.74 4.54 6.85
N SER A 118 -13.30 5.58 7.55
CA SER A 118 -13.63 5.84 8.95
C SER A 118 -14.55 7.04 9.05
N ASN A 119 -15.38 7.12 10.10
CA ASN A 119 -16.17 8.33 10.43
C ASN A 119 -15.29 9.54 10.86
N THR A 120 -14.02 9.56 10.46
CA THR A 120 -13.00 10.58 10.77
C THR A 120 -13.25 11.90 10.04
N LEU A 121 -14.21 11.95 9.12
CA LEU A 121 -14.62 13.18 8.42
C LEU A 121 -14.94 14.34 9.37
N ASN A 122 -15.43 14.04 10.58
CA ASN A 122 -15.81 15.07 11.56
C ASN A 122 -14.61 15.87 12.12
N ASN A 123 -13.36 15.44 11.91
CA ASN A 123 -12.18 16.21 12.31
C ASN A 123 -10.94 15.91 11.46
N ILE A 124 -11.08 16.06 10.14
CA ILE A 124 -10.00 15.78 9.20
C ILE A 124 -8.74 16.61 9.45
N ASP A 125 -8.88 17.89 9.84
CA ASP A 125 -7.74 18.76 10.09
C ASP A 125 -6.84 18.24 11.22
N ASN A 126 -7.42 17.76 12.32
CA ASN A 126 -6.65 17.14 13.39
C ASN A 126 -6.04 15.82 12.96
N ALA A 127 -6.74 15.03 12.15
CA ALA A 127 -6.21 13.78 11.63
C ALA A 127 -4.95 14.03 10.78
N LEU A 128 -5.00 15.02 9.88
CA LEU A 128 -3.90 15.38 8.97
C LEU A 128 -2.61 15.81 9.69
N LEU A 129 -2.69 16.28 10.94
CA LEU A 129 -1.50 16.55 11.76
C LEU A 129 -0.59 15.33 11.91
N THR A 130 -1.15 14.11 11.84
CA THR A 130 -0.41 12.84 11.92
C THR A 130 0.60 12.67 10.78
N VAL A 131 0.31 13.25 9.61
CA VAL A 131 1.11 13.09 8.38
C VAL A 131 1.62 14.41 7.81
N LYS A 132 1.38 15.53 8.51
CA LYS A 132 1.71 16.88 8.05
C LYS A 132 3.17 17.04 7.62
N SER A 133 4.12 16.54 8.43
CA SER A 133 5.55 16.66 8.10
C SER A 133 5.91 15.96 6.79
N GLU A 134 5.23 14.86 6.47
CA GLU A 134 5.46 14.12 5.23
C GLU A 134 4.80 14.81 4.04
N ILE A 135 3.59 15.36 4.21
CA ILE A 135 2.94 16.20 3.19
C ILE A 135 3.82 17.40 2.85
N ASP A 136 4.26 18.16 3.85
CA ASP A 136 5.10 19.34 3.68
C ASP A 136 6.42 18.98 2.96
N ARG A 137 6.97 17.79 3.22
CA ARG A 137 8.18 17.30 2.57
C ARG A 137 7.94 16.93 1.12
N LEU A 138 6.86 16.21 0.81
CA LEU A 138 6.47 15.85 -0.56
C LEU A 138 6.30 17.09 -1.43
N GLY A 139 5.71 18.17 -0.91
CA GLY A 139 5.56 19.44 -1.62
C GLY A 139 6.88 20.14 -1.97
N ARG A 140 8.03 19.69 -1.44
CA ARG A 140 9.36 20.21 -1.78
C ARG A 140 10.11 19.33 -2.79
N VAL A 141 9.56 18.18 -3.17
CA VAL A 141 10.20 17.23 -4.10
C VAL A 141 9.63 17.47 -5.49
N GLU A 142 10.37 18.19 -6.33
CA GLU A 142 9.92 18.61 -7.68
C GLU A 142 9.48 17.42 -8.56
N SER A 143 10.20 16.30 -8.48
CA SER A 143 9.87 15.07 -9.22
C SER A 143 8.55 14.41 -8.79
N PHE A 144 7.96 14.85 -7.68
CA PHE A 144 6.65 14.40 -7.19
C PHE A 144 5.59 15.49 -7.21
N SER A 145 5.77 16.56 -7.99
CA SER A 145 4.78 17.64 -8.11
C SER A 145 3.38 17.13 -8.48
N LEU A 146 3.25 16.24 -9.46
CA LEU A 146 1.95 15.67 -9.86
C LEU A 146 1.36 14.74 -8.80
N GLN A 147 2.19 13.90 -8.16
CA GLN A 147 1.76 13.03 -7.07
C GLN A 147 1.33 13.84 -5.84
N TYR A 148 2.00 14.95 -5.57
CA TYR A 148 1.64 15.89 -4.53
C TYR A 148 0.30 16.56 -4.84
N ASP A 149 0.08 17.05 -6.07
CA ASP A 149 -1.21 17.60 -6.48
C ASP A 149 -2.35 16.58 -6.33
N LEU A 150 -2.08 15.30 -6.62
CA LEU A 150 -3.04 14.23 -6.42
C LEU A 150 -3.35 14.01 -4.93
N VAL A 151 -2.34 14.01 -4.05
CA VAL A 151 -2.52 13.97 -2.59
C VAL A 151 -3.33 15.18 -2.10
N MET A 152 -3.03 16.38 -2.60
CA MET A 152 -3.74 17.60 -2.23
C MET A 152 -5.19 17.60 -2.73
N SER A 153 -5.46 17.04 -3.92
CA SER A 153 -6.81 16.83 -4.43
C SER A 153 -7.61 15.90 -3.50
N THR A 154 -7.00 14.82 -3.02
CA THR A 154 -7.60 13.88 -2.06
C THR A 154 -7.90 14.56 -0.72
N ILE A 155 -6.98 15.41 -0.23
CA ILE A 155 -7.18 16.20 1.00
C ILE A 155 -8.33 17.19 0.83
N ALA A 156 -8.39 17.90 -0.30
CA ALA A 156 -9.49 18.82 -0.61
C ALA A 156 -10.84 18.09 -0.64
N LEU A 157 -10.88 16.89 -1.23
CA LEU A 157 -12.07 16.04 -1.26
C LEU A 157 -12.53 15.65 0.15
N LEU A 158 -11.61 15.21 1.03
CA LEU A 158 -11.92 14.90 2.43
C LEU A 158 -12.44 16.11 3.22
N LYS A 159 -12.03 17.32 2.83
CA LYS A 159 -12.50 18.60 3.40
C LYS A 159 -13.79 19.12 2.75
N GLN A 160 -14.36 18.38 1.80
CA GLN A 160 -15.53 18.79 1.01
C GLN A 160 -15.29 20.07 0.15
N ASP A 161 -14.03 20.41 -0.11
CA ASP A 161 -13.66 21.46 -1.08
C ASP A 161 -13.58 20.85 -2.48
N LEU A 162 -14.76 20.62 -3.06
CA LEU A 162 -14.90 19.99 -4.38
C LEU A 162 -14.28 20.83 -5.50
N GLY A 163 -14.27 22.16 -5.36
CA GLY A 163 -13.72 23.06 -6.37
C GLY A 163 -12.20 22.92 -6.48
N GLU A 164 -11.50 22.95 -5.34
CA GLU A 164 -10.06 22.75 -5.30
C GLU A 164 -9.68 21.32 -5.68
N SER A 165 -10.42 20.33 -5.18
CA SER A 165 -10.21 18.93 -5.53
C SER A 165 -10.27 18.69 -7.05
N TYR A 166 -11.32 19.20 -7.70
CA TYR A 166 -11.50 19.11 -9.16
C TYR A 166 -10.40 19.84 -9.93
N ARG A 167 -10.02 21.05 -9.48
CA ARG A 167 -8.98 21.85 -10.14
C ARG A 167 -7.64 21.11 -10.14
N LEU A 168 -7.23 20.58 -8.99
CA LEU A 168 -5.98 19.81 -8.86
C LEU A 168 -6.04 18.50 -9.64
N LEU A 169 -7.16 17.78 -9.57
CA LEU A 169 -7.31 16.52 -10.30
C LEU A 169 -7.28 16.73 -11.83
N SER A 170 -7.93 17.80 -12.31
CA SER A 170 -7.90 18.17 -13.73
C SER A 170 -6.47 18.48 -14.20
N HIS A 171 -5.68 19.16 -13.35
CA HIS A 171 -4.27 19.39 -13.64
C HIS A 171 -3.49 18.06 -13.76
N VAL A 172 -3.65 17.15 -12.79
CA VAL A 172 -3.03 15.82 -12.82
C VAL A 172 -3.42 15.04 -14.08
N MET A 173 -4.71 14.95 -14.40
CA MET A 173 -5.20 14.24 -15.57
C MET A 173 -4.67 14.82 -16.88
N SER A 174 -4.55 16.15 -16.98
CA SER A 174 -4.01 16.81 -18.19
C SER A 174 -2.54 16.48 -18.46
N LYS A 175 -1.83 15.99 -17.43
CA LYS A 175 -0.40 15.66 -17.46
C LYS A 175 -0.11 14.17 -17.32
N LEU A 176 -1.13 13.31 -17.38
CA LEU A 176 -0.96 11.88 -17.16
C LEU A 176 0.05 11.24 -18.12
N ASN A 177 0.03 11.63 -19.39
CA ASN A 177 0.94 11.10 -20.41
C ASN A 177 2.36 11.68 -20.32
N ASP A 178 2.53 12.81 -19.64
CA ASP A 178 3.82 13.49 -19.44
C ASP A 178 4.47 13.06 -18.11
N GLY A 179 3.67 12.54 -17.17
CA GLY A 179 4.08 12.15 -15.83
C GLY A 179 4.59 10.71 -15.75
N ASN A 180 5.59 10.49 -14.89
CA ASN A 180 6.04 9.14 -14.54
C ASN A 180 5.12 8.55 -13.45
N PHE A 181 3.90 8.18 -13.84
CA PHE A 181 2.95 7.50 -12.95
C PHE A 181 3.26 6.01 -12.92
N ASP A 182 3.53 5.49 -11.73
CA ASP A 182 3.61 4.04 -11.53
C ASP A 182 2.24 3.46 -11.14
N PHE A 183 2.22 2.15 -10.85
CA PHE A 183 1.01 1.44 -10.42
C PHE A 183 0.28 2.09 -9.24
N TYR A 184 0.99 2.51 -8.18
CA TYR A 184 0.32 3.05 -7.00
C TYR A 184 -0.19 4.48 -7.23
N ASP A 185 0.45 5.25 -8.12
CA ASP A 185 -0.04 6.57 -8.51
C ASP A 185 -1.36 6.42 -9.29
N MET A 186 -1.42 5.45 -10.21
CA MET A 186 -2.64 5.11 -10.94
C MET A 186 -3.74 4.58 -10.02
N TYR A 187 -3.38 3.73 -9.04
CA TYR A 187 -4.32 3.27 -8.02
C TYR A 187 -4.91 4.45 -7.24
N HIS A 188 -4.06 5.37 -6.77
CA HIS A 188 -4.52 6.55 -6.03
C HIS A 188 -5.43 7.43 -6.89
N LEU A 189 -5.10 7.62 -8.17
CA LEU A 189 -5.92 8.38 -9.10
C LEU A 189 -7.31 7.76 -9.27
N VAL A 190 -7.38 6.45 -9.52
CA VAL A 190 -8.65 5.73 -9.68
C VAL A 190 -9.47 5.79 -8.39
N PHE A 191 -8.82 5.64 -7.23
CA PHE A 191 -9.47 5.80 -5.93
C PHE A 191 -10.13 7.17 -5.79
N VAL A 192 -9.41 8.26 -6.11
CA VAL A 192 -9.97 9.62 -6.01
C VAL A 192 -11.15 9.81 -6.96
N LEU A 193 -11.04 9.33 -8.21
CA LEU A 193 -12.12 9.41 -9.20
C LEU A 193 -13.38 8.65 -8.73
N GLU A 194 -13.21 7.47 -8.13
CA GLU A 194 -14.31 6.70 -7.54
C GLU A 194 -14.99 7.47 -6.41
N LYS A 195 -14.22 8.15 -5.54
CA LYS A 195 -14.78 8.99 -4.47
C LYS A 195 -15.45 10.29 -4.95
N MET A 196 -15.10 10.79 -6.14
CA MET A 196 -15.74 11.96 -6.76
C MET A 196 -16.99 11.63 -7.59
N SER A 197 -17.22 10.34 -7.89
CA SER A 197 -18.32 9.90 -8.77
C SER A 197 -19.69 9.79 -8.06
N PHE A 198 -19.79 10.27 -6.81
CA PHE A 198 -20.98 10.27 -5.96
C PHE A 198 -21.33 11.69 -5.50
#